data_AF-A0AAE0BBU5-F1
#
_entry.id   AF-A0AAE0BBU5-F1
#
_cell.length_a   1.000
_cell.length_b   1.000
_cell.length_c   1.000
_cell.angle_alpha   90.00
_cell.angle_beta   90.00
_cell.angle_gamma   90.00
#
_symmetry.space_group_name_H-M   'P 1'
#
loop_
_entity.id
_entity.type
_entity.pdbx_description
1 polymer ?
#
loop_
_entity_poly.entity_id
_entity_poly.type
_entity_poly.pdbx_seq_one_letter_code
_entity_poly.pdbx_strand_id
1 'polypeptide(L)'
;MERAVSTCSSIRSGRILRPLLTGVFGRLQHHDARHAPRRQKMKSPPAPPETTLEEEEELYAPLIGRRTTFRLLNRKHGLKLAPLGEAPNRTAKYRPADDKEAFVFWHHGSIQQASSVAGAFAQQRLYFLSADLLDWSVAVYSALRADMHGLGAGPSGCYAALSSGMHGVLLAIQLCQEVNLYGFSLSKMELEKQVHFRPIRERPSQAHDWDFDALVYRLLHIAGRIQICGT
;
A
#
# COMPACT_ATOMS: atom_id res chain seq x y z
N MET A 1 9.65 0.10 -25.62
CA MET A 1 10.23 0.52 -24.32
C MET A 1 10.58 -0.75 -23.57
N GLU A 2 11.86 -1.10 -23.49
CA GLU A 2 12.30 -2.28 -22.73
C GLU A 2 12.07 -2.03 -21.24
N ARG A 3 11.39 -2.96 -20.56
CA ARG A 3 11.13 -2.85 -19.12
C ARG A 3 12.35 -3.31 -18.34
N ALA A 4 12.71 -2.56 -17.30
CA ALA A 4 13.97 -2.71 -16.57
C ALA A 4 14.01 -3.90 -15.60
N VAL A 5 12.86 -4.46 -15.22
CA VAL A 5 12.77 -5.56 -14.24
C VAL A 5 11.93 -6.70 -14.81
N SER A 6 12.41 -7.94 -14.68
CA SER A 6 11.69 -9.13 -15.17
C SER A 6 10.39 -9.37 -14.39
N THR A 7 10.45 -9.41 -13.06
CA THR A 7 9.28 -9.76 -12.24
C THR A 7 9.18 -8.88 -10.99
N CYS A 8 7.97 -8.40 -10.72
CA CYS A 8 7.63 -7.64 -9.52
C CYS A 8 6.47 -8.26 -8.77
N SER A 9 6.49 -8.13 -7.44
CA SER A 9 5.37 -8.53 -6.58
C SER A 9 4.92 -7.31 -5.80
N SER A 10 3.64 -6.95 -5.86
CA SER A 10 3.07 -5.88 -5.04
C SER A 10 2.26 -6.48 -3.89
N ILE A 11 2.56 -6.07 -2.67
CA ILE A 11 1.89 -6.59 -1.47
C ILE A 11 1.07 -5.48 -0.83
N ARG A 12 -0.26 -5.57 -1.00
CA ARG A 12 -1.17 -4.75 -0.22
C ARG A 12 -1.34 -5.40 1.15
N SER A 13 -1.59 -4.59 2.16
CA SER A 13 -1.79 -5.07 3.52
C SER A 13 -3.02 -5.97 3.72
N GLY A 14 -3.73 -6.45 2.69
CA GLY A 14 -4.93 -7.28 2.85
C GLY A 14 -4.67 -8.66 3.44
N ARG A 15 -5.74 -9.33 3.89
CA ARG A 15 -5.69 -10.59 4.66
C ARG A 15 -5.33 -11.84 3.85
N ILE A 16 -5.41 -11.76 2.52
CA ILE A 16 -5.22 -12.91 1.63
C ILE A 16 -3.76 -12.98 1.21
N LEU A 17 -2.95 -13.70 2.00
CA LEU A 17 -1.54 -13.95 1.70
C LEU A 17 -1.26 -15.44 1.94
N ARG A 18 -1.08 -16.20 0.86
CA ARG A 18 -0.51 -17.56 0.89
C ARG A 18 0.97 -17.51 0.50
N PRO A 19 1.81 -18.38 1.06
CA PRO A 19 3.27 -18.22 1.00
C PRO A 19 3.82 -18.69 -0.35
N LEU A 20 4.17 -17.76 -1.25
CA LEU A 20 5.09 -18.04 -2.36
C LEU A 20 5.97 -16.81 -2.68
N LEU A 21 7.24 -16.96 -2.32
CA LEU A 21 8.48 -16.39 -2.86
C LEU A 21 8.55 -14.93 -3.39
N THR A 22 9.58 -14.25 -2.87
CA THR A 22 10.39 -13.12 -3.41
C THR A 22 9.82 -12.27 -4.56
N GLY A 23 9.56 -10.99 -4.31
CA GLY A 23 9.37 -10.00 -5.38
C GLY A 23 9.25 -8.54 -4.93
N VAL A 24 9.44 -7.64 -5.91
CA VAL A 24 10.15 -6.34 -5.86
C VAL A 24 9.31 -5.08 -5.50
N PHE A 25 8.08 -5.17 -5.00
CA PHE A 25 7.28 -3.99 -4.65
C PHE A 25 6.55 -4.09 -3.30
N GLY A 26 7.11 -3.39 -2.31
CA GLY A 26 6.38 -2.72 -1.24
C GLY A 26 5.36 -3.47 -0.40
N ARG A 27 5.72 -3.70 0.86
CA ARG A 27 4.74 -3.74 1.95
C ARG A 27 4.13 -2.36 2.13
N LEU A 28 2.81 -2.22 2.09
CA LEU A 28 2.16 -1.19 2.90
C LEU A 28 2.20 -1.69 4.36
N GLN A 29 3.03 -1.10 5.22
CA GLN A 29 2.88 -1.24 6.66
C GLN A 29 2.13 -0.01 7.16
N HIS A 30 1.00 -0.27 7.80
CA HIS A 30 0.31 0.72 8.60
C HIS A 30 0.73 0.49 10.04
N HIS A 31 1.43 1.45 10.62
CA HIS A 31 1.67 1.48 12.06
C HIS A 31 0.49 2.15 12.77
N ASP A 32 0.06 1.50 13.84
CA ASP A 32 -1.05 1.91 14.70
C ASP A 32 -0.58 3.10 15.57
N ALA A 33 -0.66 4.31 15.02
CA ALA A 33 -0.46 5.53 15.78
C ALA A 33 -1.76 5.85 16.53
N ARG A 34 -1.84 5.42 17.79
CA ARG A 34 -2.93 5.76 18.72
C ARG A 34 -2.95 7.26 18.99
N HIS A 35 -3.65 8.03 18.16
CA HIS A 35 -4.14 9.36 18.52
C HIS A 35 -5.61 9.50 18.10
N ALA A 36 -6.50 9.09 19.00
CA ALA A 36 -7.90 9.51 18.98
C ALA A 36 -8.11 10.52 20.13
N PRO A 37 -8.84 11.63 19.91
CA PRO A 37 -9.22 12.52 21.00
C PRO A 37 -10.12 11.77 21.99
N ARG A 38 -9.86 11.98 23.29
CA ARG A 38 -10.60 11.38 24.40
C ARG A 38 -12.10 11.61 24.25
N ARG A 39 -12.88 10.55 24.01
CA ARG A 39 -14.29 10.45 24.41
C ARG A 39 -14.41 9.38 25.50
N GLN A 40 -15.23 9.69 26.50
CA GLN A 40 -15.33 9.00 27.79
C GLN A 40 -15.72 7.50 27.67
N LYS A 41 -14.96 6.71 28.43
CA LYS A 41 -15.22 5.41 29.09
C LYS A 41 -16.37 4.55 28.56
N MET A 42 -16.05 3.64 27.64
CA MET A 42 -16.39 2.22 27.82
C MET A 42 -15.11 1.48 28.23
N LYS A 43 -15.19 0.54 29.17
CA LYS A 43 -14.06 -0.32 29.57
C LYS A 43 -13.62 -1.11 28.34
N SER A 44 -12.53 -0.67 27.71
CA SER A 44 -11.88 -1.42 26.64
C SER A 44 -11.50 -2.80 27.17
N PRO A 45 -11.62 -3.88 26.38
CA PRO A 45 -10.95 -5.13 26.71
C PRO A 45 -9.46 -4.86 26.95
N PRO A 46 -8.79 -5.65 27.82
CA PRO A 46 -7.37 -5.48 28.09
C PRO A 46 -6.62 -5.42 26.76
N ALA A 47 -5.68 -4.47 26.67
CA ALA A 47 -4.84 -4.38 25.48
C ALA A 47 -4.16 -5.74 25.28
N PRO A 48 -4.17 -6.31 24.06
CA PRO A 48 -3.36 -7.49 23.79
C PRO A 48 -1.90 -7.18 24.16
N PRO A 49 -1.15 -8.20 24.63
CA PRO A 49 0.25 -8.01 24.99
C PRO A 49 0.99 -7.33 23.82
N GLU A 50 1.82 -6.33 24.13
CA GLU A 50 2.63 -5.67 23.11
C GLU A 50 3.65 -6.68 22.57
N THR A 51 3.39 -7.24 21.40
CA THR A 51 4.34 -8.07 20.67
C THR A 51 5.50 -7.21 20.19
N THR A 52 6.72 -7.73 20.32
CA THR A 52 7.91 -7.05 19.78
C THR A 52 7.87 -7.03 18.25
N LEU A 53 8.66 -6.16 17.62
CA LEU A 53 8.77 -6.13 16.16
C LEU A 53 9.33 -7.41 15.57
N GLU A 54 10.27 -8.03 16.28
CA GLU A 54 10.92 -9.27 15.88
C GLU A 54 9.88 -10.40 15.90
N GLU A 55 9.05 -10.47 16.95
CA GLU A 55 7.92 -11.40 17.03
C GLU A 55 6.90 -11.17 15.90
N GLU A 56 6.55 -9.93 15.58
CA GLU A 56 5.67 -9.63 14.44
C GLU A 56 6.31 -10.02 13.10
N GLU A 57 7.60 -9.75 12.93
CA GLU A 57 8.31 -10.09 11.70
C GLU A 57 8.38 -11.61 11.51
N GLU A 58 8.69 -12.37 12.56
CA GLU A 58 8.67 -13.83 12.53
C GLU A 58 7.27 -14.39 12.24
N LEU A 59 6.23 -13.80 12.86
CA LEU A 59 4.85 -14.22 12.67
C LEU A 59 4.36 -14.01 11.23
N TYR A 60 4.70 -12.87 10.62
CA TYR A 60 4.15 -12.49 9.31
C TYR A 60 5.09 -12.74 8.13
N ALA A 61 6.39 -12.90 8.33
CA ALA A 61 7.37 -13.16 7.26
C ALA A 61 7.01 -14.37 6.37
N PRO A 62 6.48 -15.49 6.90
CA PRO A 62 6.04 -16.59 6.05
C PRO A 62 4.91 -16.19 5.10
N LEU A 63 4.04 -15.26 5.50
CA LEU A 63 2.88 -14.83 4.71
C LEU A 63 3.24 -13.73 3.70
N ILE A 64 4.06 -12.76 4.12
CA ILE A 64 4.25 -11.49 3.40
C ILE A 64 5.67 -11.33 2.82
N GLY A 65 6.56 -12.29 3.10
CA GLY A 65 7.97 -12.21 2.75
C GLY A 65 8.79 -11.28 3.65
N ARG A 66 10.11 -11.33 3.49
CA ARG A 66 11.08 -10.51 4.26
C ARG A 66 11.65 -9.32 3.51
N ARG A 67 11.53 -9.27 2.18
CA ARG A 67 12.14 -8.22 1.35
C ARG A 67 11.14 -7.12 1.00
N THR A 68 11.61 -5.88 1.00
CA THR A 68 10.86 -4.70 0.53
C THR A 68 11.80 -3.80 -0.27
N THR A 69 11.62 -3.70 -1.59
CA THR A 69 12.47 -2.83 -2.42
C THR A 69 11.95 -1.39 -2.49
N PHE A 70 10.65 -1.21 -2.71
CA PHE A 70 10.02 0.12 -2.78
C PHE A 70 8.84 0.20 -1.82
N ARG A 71 8.78 1.18 -0.94
CA ARG A 71 7.61 1.46 -0.13
C ARG A 71 6.89 2.69 -0.64
N LEU A 72 5.66 2.49 -1.09
CA LEU A 72 4.82 3.56 -1.59
C LEU A 72 4.10 4.27 -0.44
N LEU A 73 4.28 5.59 -0.34
CA LEU A 73 3.81 6.42 0.77
C LEU A 73 2.92 7.55 0.25
N ASN A 74 1.78 7.75 0.93
CA ASN A 74 0.99 8.97 0.81
C ASN A 74 1.38 9.96 1.92
N ARG A 75 0.79 11.17 1.89
CA ARG A 75 1.04 12.20 2.92
C ARG A 75 0.81 11.69 4.35
N LYS A 76 -0.31 10.99 4.60
CA LYS A 76 -0.68 10.45 5.92
C LYS A 76 0.37 9.45 6.42
N HIS A 77 0.88 8.59 5.55
CA HIS A 77 1.88 7.58 5.90
C HIS A 77 3.28 8.19 6.07
N GLY A 78 3.64 9.20 5.29
CA GLY A 78 4.87 9.97 5.52
C GLY A 78 4.91 10.59 6.92
N LEU A 79 3.82 11.26 7.32
CA LEU A 79 3.68 11.87 8.65
C LEU A 79 3.81 10.85 9.79
N LYS A 80 3.32 9.63 9.60
CA LYS A 80 3.43 8.56 10.60
C LYS A 80 4.81 7.92 10.62
N LEU A 81 5.57 7.98 9.52
CA LEU A 81 6.85 7.30 9.36
C LEU A 81 7.99 8.07 10.04
N ALA A 82 8.09 9.39 9.84
CA ALA A 82 9.20 10.19 10.35
C ALA A 82 9.45 10.02 11.87
N PRO A 83 8.43 10.10 12.76
CA PRO A 83 8.64 9.93 14.20
C PRO A 83 9.15 8.54 14.61
N LEU A 84 9.03 7.54 13.75
CA LEU A 84 9.48 6.17 14.04
C LEU A 84 10.99 5.98 13.85
N GLY A 85 11.63 6.81 13.02
CA GLY A 85 13.09 6.77 12.83
C GLY A 85 13.86 7.59 13.86
N GLU A 86 13.21 8.56 14.51
CA GLU A 86 13.82 9.46 15.51
C GLU A 86 13.82 8.91 16.95
N ALA A 87 13.18 7.76 17.21
CA ALA A 87 13.00 7.24 18.57
C ALA A 87 14.36 6.82 19.20
N PRO A 88 14.80 7.44 20.32
CA PRO A 88 16.16 7.31 20.86
C PRO A 88 16.44 5.96 21.54
N ASN A 89 15.41 5.21 21.91
CA ASN A 89 15.55 3.81 22.30
C ASN A 89 15.32 2.96 21.05
N ARG A 90 16.29 2.11 20.70
CA ARG A 90 16.23 1.13 19.58
C ARG A 90 15.14 0.05 19.73
N THR A 91 14.04 0.35 20.43
CA THR A 91 12.72 -0.26 20.27
C THR A 91 11.92 0.43 19.15
N ALA A 92 12.63 1.01 18.16
CA ALA A 92 12.05 1.73 17.03
C ALA A 92 11.04 0.81 16.35
N LYS A 93 9.74 1.12 16.48
CA LYS A 93 8.59 0.34 15.96
C LYS A 93 8.55 0.20 14.44
N TYR A 94 9.58 0.64 13.73
CA TYR A 94 9.78 0.36 12.32
C TYR A 94 11.28 0.24 12.01
N ARG A 95 11.66 -0.89 11.43
CA ARG A 95 12.98 -1.10 10.83
C ARG A 95 12.75 -1.33 9.33
N PRO A 96 13.41 -0.55 8.44
CA PRO A 96 13.43 -0.87 7.03
C PRO A 96 13.87 -2.32 6.83
N ALA A 97 13.28 -3.01 5.85
CA ALA A 97 13.53 -4.43 5.63
C ALA A 97 15.01 -4.72 5.33
N ASP A 98 15.68 -3.75 4.70
CA ASP A 98 17.13 -3.70 4.48
C ASP A 98 17.57 -2.25 4.19
N ASP A 99 18.87 -2.07 3.97
CA ASP A 99 19.50 -0.81 3.53
C ASP A 99 19.17 -0.44 2.07
N LYS A 100 18.52 -1.34 1.33
CA LYS A 100 18.19 -1.17 -0.10
C LYS A 100 16.78 -0.66 -0.32
N GLU A 101 15.91 -0.75 0.70
CA GLU A 101 14.55 -0.23 0.68
C GLU A 101 14.53 1.26 0.32
N ALA A 102 13.71 1.61 -0.67
CA ALA A 102 13.49 2.97 -1.12
C ALA A 102 12.06 3.42 -0.76
N PHE A 103 11.95 4.62 -0.21
CA PHE A 103 10.67 5.27 0.06
C PHE A 103 10.22 6.09 -1.15
N VAL A 104 9.00 5.87 -1.61
CA VAL A 104 8.46 6.51 -2.81
C VAL A 104 7.20 7.25 -2.43
N PHE A 105 7.21 8.58 -2.51
CA PHE A 105 6.03 9.41 -2.25
C PHE A 105 5.24 9.63 -3.53
N TRP A 106 3.94 9.33 -3.51
CA TRP A 106 3.06 9.59 -4.67
C TRP A 106 2.19 10.84 -4.52
N HIS A 107 2.11 11.42 -3.31
CA HIS A 107 1.28 12.60 -3.07
C HIS A 107 2.16 13.84 -2.90
N HIS A 108 1.97 14.87 -3.72
CA HIS A 108 2.76 16.12 -3.69
C HIS A 108 2.76 16.79 -2.30
N GLY A 109 1.64 16.75 -1.58
CA GLY A 109 1.54 17.22 -0.19
C GLY A 109 2.45 16.50 0.83
N SER A 110 3.24 15.50 0.41
CA SER A 110 4.27 14.86 1.23
C SER A 110 5.61 15.61 1.22
N ILE A 111 5.80 16.60 0.34
CA ILE A 111 7.04 17.39 0.25
C ILE A 111 7.43 17.99 1.61
N GLN A 112 6.44 18.50 2.37
CA GLN A 112 6.68 19.10 3.69
C GLN A 112 7.29 18.12 4.71
N GLN A 113 7.15 16.81 4.50
CA GLN A 113 7.61 15.78 5.42
C GLN A 113 8.83 15.03 4.90
N ALA A 114 9.26 15.33 3.67
CA ALA A 114 10.36 14.65 3.01
C ALA A 114 11.67 14.82 3.77
N SER A 115 11.94 16.04 4.26
CA SER A 115 13.13 16.35 5.06
C SER A 115 13.17 15.57 6.37
N SER A 116 12.05 15.53 7.11
CA SER A 116 11.95 14.76 8.36
C SER A 116 12.13 13.27 8.12
N VAL A 117 11.53 12.70 7.08
CA VAL A 117 11.72 11.29 6.74
C VAL A 117 13.16 11.02 6.29
N ALA A 118 13.76 11.89 5.49
CA ALA A 118 15.15 11.75 5.06
C ALA A 118 16.13 11.84 6.24
N GLY A 119 15.88 12.73 7.20
CA GLY A 119 16.69 12.83 8.42
C GLY A 119 16.55 11.60 9.32
N ALA A 120 15.33 11.12 9.51
CA ALA A 120 15.04 9.95 10.35
C ALA A 120 15.53 8.62 9.72
N PHE A 121 15.67 8.56 8.40
CA PHE A 121 16.05 7.37 7.64
C PHE A 121 17.17 7.67 6.64
N ALA A 122 18.29 8.19 7.13
CA ALA A 122 19.39 8.70 6.30
C ALA A 122 20.04 7.65 5.37
N GLN A 123 19.85 6.35 5.64
CA GLN A 123 20.38 5.27 4.79
C GLN A 123 19.42 4.87 3.66
N GLN A 124 18.15 5.25 3.74
CA GLN A 124 17.13 4.87 2.78
C GLN A 124 17.06 5.89 1.65
N ARG A 125 16.85 5.39 0.43
CA ARG A 125 16.65 6.26 -0.74
C ARG A 125 15.24 6.81 -0.72
N LEU A 126 15.08 8.09 -1.02
CA LEU A 126 13.79 8.77 -1.06
C LEU A 126 13.52 9.27 -2.48
N TYR A 127 12.36 8.90 -3.01
CA TYR A 127 11.88 9.28 -4.33
C TYR A 127 10.49 9.90 -4.26
N PHE A 128 10.16 10.66 -5.30
CA PHE A 128 8.80 11.12 -5.59
C PHE A 128 8.37 10.55 -6.93
N LEU A 129 7.10 10.16 -7.05
CA LEU A 129 6.51 9.93 -8.37
C LEU A 129 6.46 11.27 -9.12
N SER A 130 6.82 11.25 -10.39
CA SER A 130 6.73 12.42 -11.25
C SER A 130 5.27 12.83 -11.44
N ALA A 131 5.05 14.12 -11.67
CA ALA A 131 3.72 14.64 -12.00
C ALA A 131 3.14 13.92 -13.23
N ASP A 132 3.93 13.76 -14.29
CA ASP A 132 3.52 13.07 -15.51
C ASP A 132 3.00 11.65 -15.26
N LEU A 133 3.66 10.89 -14.37
CA LEU A 133 3.21 9.54 -14.05
C LEU A 133 1.90 9.55 -13.23
N LEU A 134 1.73 10.52 -12.34
CA LEU A 134 0.49 10.67 -11.57
C LEU A 134 -0.68 11.08 -12.49
N ASP A 135 -0.45 12.04 -13.38
CA ASP A 135 -1.43 12.50 -14.36
C ASP A 135 -1.81 11.38 -15.33
N TRP A 136 -0.81 10.62 -15.80
CA TRP A 136 -1.05 9.41 -16.59
C TRP A 136 -1.90 8.38 -15.83
N SER A 137 -1.60 8.15 -14.55
CA SER A 137 -2.35 7.19 -13.72
C SER A 137 -3.82 7.60 -13.58
N VAL A 138 -4.08 8.89 -13.35
CA VAL A 138 -5.44 9.44 -13.26
C VAL A 138 -6.14 9.36 -14.61
N ALA A 139 -5.47 9.72 -15.70
CA ALA A 139 -6.05 9.69 -17.04
C ALA A 139 -6.46 8.27 -17.47
N VAL A 140 -5.59 7.27 -17.24
CA VAL A 140 -5.91 5.86 -17.51
C VAL A 140 -7.12 5.39 -16.69
N TYR A 141 -7.14 5.72 -15.40
CA TYR A 141 -8.26 5.34 -14.53
C TYR A 141 -9.59 5.98 -14.95
N SER A 142 -9.56 7.28 -15.29
CA SER A 142 -10.71 8.01 -15.82
C SER A 142 -11.22 7.44 -17.14
N ALA A 143 -10.31 7.11 -18.07
CA ALA A 143 -10.65 6.55 -19.37
C ALA A 143 -11.32 5.18 -19.23
N LEU A 144 -10.71 4.28 -18.44
CA LEU A 144 -11.32 2.97 -18.13
C LEU A 144 -12.71 3.13 -17.52
N ARG A 145 -12.91 4.12 -16.67
CA ARG A 145 -14.21 4.38 -16.05
C ARG A 145 -15.25 4.83 -17.07
N ALA A 146 -14.87 5.74 -17.97
CA ALA A 146 -15.74 6.20 -19.04
C ALA A 146 -16.13 5.05 -19.98
N ASP A 147 -15.15 4.22 -20.37
CA ASP A 147 -15.37 3.05 -21.24
C ASP A 147 -16.31 2.04 -20.58
N MET A 148 -16.05 1.68 -19.31
CA MET A 148 -16.89 0.73 -18.58
C MET A 148 -18.32 1.27 -18.39
N HIS A 149 -18.48 2.56 -18.12
CA HIS A 149 -19.79 3.18 -18.07
C HIS A 149 -20.50 3.10 -19.43
N GLY A 150 -19.79 3.37 -20.54
CA GLY A 150 -20.32 3.21 -21.89
C GLY A 150 -20.74 1.79 -22.23
N LEU A 151 -20.06 0.79 -21.66
CA LEU A 151 -20.39 -0.64 -21.78
C LEU A 151 -21.51 -1.11 -20.83
N GLY A 152 -22.14 -0.20 -20.08
CA GLY A 152 -23.22 -0.52 -19.14
C GLY A 152 -22.74 -1.12 -17.81
N ALA A 153 -21.43 -1.15 -17.56
CA ALA A 153 -20.87 -1.48 -16.26
C ALA A 153 -20.87 -0.21 -15.37
N GLY A 154 -22.02 0.11 -14.78
CA GLY A 154 -22.18 1.26 -13.90
C GLY A 154 -23.61 1.41 -13.36
N PRO A 155 -23.83 2.30 -12.37
CA PRO A 155 -22.95 3.42 -12.01
C PRO A 155 -21.83 3.05 -11.02
N SER A 156 -20.68 3.67 -11.21
CA SER A 156 -19.57 3.69 -10.25
C SER A 156 -19.64 4.98 -9.42
N GLY A 157 -19.27 4.96 -8.14
CA GLY A 157 -19.38 6.13 -7.25
C GLY A 157 -18.26 7.14 -7.45
N CYS A 158 -18.52 8.45 -7.45
CA CYS A 158 -17.50 9.47 -7.68
C CYS A 158 -16.27 9.26 -6.76
N TYR A 159 -15.06 9.28 -7.33
CA TYR A 159 -13.82 9.22 -6.56
C TYR A 159 -13.20 10.61 -6.48
N ALA A 160 -12.67 10.95 -5.30
CA ALA A 160 -11.92 12.18 -5.08
C ALA A 160 -10.41 11.98 -5.31
N ALA A 161 -9.93 10.73 -5.16
CA ALA A 161 -8.53 10.38 -5.41
C ALA A 161 -8.37 8.89 -5.73
N LEU A 162 -7.34 8.54 -6.50
CA LEU A 162 -6.91 7.14 -6.66
C LEU A 162 -6.35 6.59 -5.35
N SER A 163 -6.49 5.28 -5.13
CA SER A 163 -5.87 4.63 -3.97
C SER A 163 -4.37 4.49 -4.16
N SER A 164 -3.61 4.44 -3.04
CA SER A 164 -2.18 4.13 -3.10
C SER A 164 -1.91 2.76 -3.73
N GLY A 165 -2.85 1.81 -3.58
CA GLY A 165 -2.78 0.51 -4.26
C GLY A 165 -2.81 0.67 -5.77
N MET A 166 -3.74 1.47 -6.30
CA MET A 166 -3.86 1.70 -7.74
C MET A 166 -2.62 2.38 -8.32
N HIS A 167 -2.11 3.43 -7.67
CA HIS A 167 -0.83 4.05 -8.07
C HIS A 167 0.33 3.04 -8.06
N GLY A 168 0.39 2.17 -7.05
CA GLY A 168 1.43 1.14 -6.96
C GLY A 168 1.36 0.09 -8.07
N VAL A 169 0.15 -0.36 -8.42
CA VAL A 169 -0.05 -1.33 -9.51
C VAL A 169 0.31 -0.71 -10.86
N LEU A 170 -0.17 0.51 -11.14
CA LEU A 170 0.12 1.20 -12.39
C LEU A 170 1.62 1.51 -12.53
N LEU A 171 2.30 1.88 -11.45
CA LEU A 171 3.75 2.02 -11.42
C LEU A 171 4.47 0.69 -11.70
N ALA A 172 4.05 -0.40 -11.05
CA ALA A 172 4.67 -1.72 -11.24
C ALA A 172 4.54 -2.20 -12.70
N ILE A 173 3.40 -1.95 -13.36
CA ILE A 173 3.20 -2.29 -14.77
C ILE A 173 4.15 -1.50 -15.70
N GLN A 174 4.52 -0.27 -15.33
CA GLN A 174 5.49 0.52 -16.09
C GLN A 174 6.93 0.00 -15.94
N LEU A 175 7.26 -0.52 -14.75
CA LEU A 175 8.63 -0.91 -14.42
C LEU A 175 8.96 -2.38 -14.73
N CYS A 176 7.97 -3.27 -14.66
CA CYS A 176 8.16 -4.70 -14.56
C CYS A 176 7.49 -5.46 -15.71
N GLN A 177 8.12 -6.49 -16.26
CA GLN A 177 7.51 -7.31 -17.32
C GLN A 177 6.31 -8.10 -16.76
N GLU A 178 6.48 -8.69 -15.58
CA GLU A 178 5.45 -9.41 -14.85
C GLU A 178 5.14 -8.74 -13.50
N VAL A 179 3.87 -8.72 -13.12
CA VAL A 179 3.40 -8.10 -11.86
C VAL A 179 2.46 -9.06 -11.14
N ASN A 180 2.87 -9.53 -9.96
CA ASN A 180 2.08 -10.41 -9.10
C ASN A 180 1.51 -9.61 -7.92
N LEU A 181 0.19 -9.61 -7.73
CA LEU A 181 -0.48 -8.88 -6.67
C LEU A 181 -0.91 -9.83 -5.55
N TYR A 182 -0.54 -9.49 -4.32
CA TYR A 182 -0.86 -10.25 -3.11
C TYR A 182 -1.61 -9.36 -2.11
N GLY A 183 -2.67 -9.90 -1.48
CA GLY A 183 -3.49 -9.14 -0.53
C GLY A 183 -4.36 -8.04 -1.17
N PHE A 184 -4.54 -8.07 -2.49
CA PHE A 184 -5.50 -7.22 -3.19
C PHE A 184 -6.85 -7.92 -3.26
N SER A 185 -7.91 -7.22 -2.84
CA SER A 185 -9.27 -7.75 -2.93
C SER A 185 -9.81 -7.59 -4.34
N LEU A 186 -10.54 -8.60 -4.79
CA LEU A 186 -11.27 -8.56 -6.05
C LEU A 186 -12.69 -8.05 -5.86
N SER A 187 -13.16 -7.84 -4.64
CA SER A 187 -14.46 -7.22 -4.36
C SER A 187 -14.43 -6.32 -3.13
N LYS A 188 -15.36 -5.35 -3.05
CA LYS A 188 -15.54 -4.52 -1.84
C LYS A 188 -16.02 -5.31 -0.63
N MET A 189 -16.83 -6.35 -0.84
CA MET A 189 -17.25 -7.23 0.25
C MET A 189 -16.04 -7.94 0.91
N GLU A 190 -14.98 -8.21 0.17
CA GLU A 190 -13.72 -8.72 0.73
C GLU A 190 -12.91 -7.63 1.44
N LEU A 191 -12.95 -6.37 0.96
CA LEU A 191 -12.31 -5.23 1.62
C LEU A 191 -12.94 -4.92 2.98
N GLU A 192 -14.26 -5.08 3.11
CA GLU A 192 -15.01 -4.76 4.33
C GLU A 192 -14.85 -5.82 5.44
N LYS A 193 -14.52 -7.06 5.10
CA LYS A 193 -14.48 -8.17 6.07
C LYS A 193 -13.30 -8.09 7.02
N GLN A 194 -12.09 -7.78 6.54
CA GLN A 194 -10.94 -7.27 7.32
C GLN A 194 -9.91 -6.70 6.33
N VAL A 195 -9.67 -5.39 6.39
CA VAL A 195 -8.82 -4.64 5.44
C VAL A 195 -7.35 -5.06 5.53
N HIS A 196 -6.96 -5.71 6.63
CA HIS A 196 -5.56 -5.89 6.97
C HIS A 196 -5.21 -7.31 7.46
N PHE A 197 -4.02 -7.82 7.10
CA PHE A 197 -3.46 -9.06 7.70
C PHE A 197 -3.11 -8.87 9.19
N ARG A 198 -3.03 -7.62 9.65
CA ARG A 198 -2.98 -7.23 11.07
C ARG A 198 -4.34 -6.68 11.51
N PRO A 199 -4.73 -6.81 12.78
CA PRO A 199 -5.98 -6.22 13.30
C PRO A 199 -5.86 -4.68 13.38
N ILE A 200 -5.98 -4.01 12.23
CA ILE A 200 -5.96 -2.54 12.14
C ILE A 200 -7.41 -2.02 12.20
N ARG A 201 -7.65 -1.01 13.04
CA ARG A 201 -8.97 -0.38 13.24
C ARG A 201 -9.30 0.73 12.25
N GLU A 202 -8.45 0.96 11.23
CA GLU A 202 -8.69 2.00 10.21
C GLU A 202 -9.72 1.53 9.18
N ARG A 203 -10.75 2.35 8.95
CA ARG A 203 -11.72 2.12 7.87
C ARG A 203 -11.12 2.52 6.52
N PRO A 204 -11.47 1.83 5.42
CA PRO A 204 -11.10 2.28 4.08
C PRO A 204 -11.58 3.70 3.82
N SER A 205 -10.71 4.54 3.25
CA SER A 205 -11.04 5.92 2.89
C SER A 205 -12.21 5.94 1.90
N GLN A 206 -13.19 6.81 2.13
CA GLN A 206 -14.32 7.00 1.20
C GLN A 206 -13.95 7.88 -0.01
N ALA A 207 -12.71 8.39 -0.06
CA ALA A 207 -12.22 9.18 -1.19
C ALA A 207 -11.93 8.33 -2.45
N HIS A 208 -11.85 7.01 -2.30
CA HIS A 208 -11.52 6.06 -3.36
C HIS A 208 -12.78 5.29 -3.78
N ASP A 209 -12.89 5.00 -5.07
CA ASP A 209 -13.89 4.04 -5.57
C ASP A 209 -13.31 2.63 -5.51
N TRP A 210 -13.48 1.99 -4.34
CA TRP A 210 -12.95 0.65 -4.10
C TRP A 210 -13.58 -0.44 -4.98
N ASP A 211 -14.84 -0.24 -5.40
CA ASP A 211 -15.54 -1.15 -6.30
C ASP A 211 -14.90 -1.08 -7.69
N PHE A 212 -14.63 0.14 -8.17
CA PHE A 212 -13.98 0.33 -9.44
C PHE A 212 -12.50 -0.06 -9.42
N ASP A 213 -11.76 0.19 -8.34
CA ASP A 213 -10.39 -0.32 -8.15
C ASP A 213 -10.34 -1.84 -8.34
N ALA A 214 -11.26 -2.57 -7.70
CA ALA A 214 -11.35 -4.01 -7.80
C ALA A 214 -11.68 -4.48 -9.21
N LEU A 215 -12.57 -3.77 -9.91
CA LEU A 215 -12.88 -4.03 -11.32
C LEU A 215 -11.66 -3.84 -12.21
N VAL A 216 -10.90 -2.75 -12.03
CA VAL A 216 -9.66 -2.49 -12.78
C VAL A 216 -8.64 -3.62 -12.54
N TYR A 217 -8.46 -4.09 -11.30
CA TYR A 217 -7.58 -5.23 -11.03
C TYR A 217 -8.05 -6.50 -11.78
N ARG A 218 -9.35 -6.79 -11.79
CA ARG A 218 -9.89 -7.93 -12.57
C ARG A 218 -9.61 -7.80 -14.06
N LEU A 219 -9.84 -6.60 -14.63
CA LEU A 219 -9.58 -6.34 -16.06
C LEU A 219 -8.10 -6.52 -16.40
N LEU A 220 -7.20 -5.96 -15.58
CA LEU A 220 -5.76 -6.12 -15.77
C LEU A 220 -5.32 -7.59 -15.64
N HIS A 221 -5.97 -8.35 -14.76
CA HIS A 221 -5.70 -9.77 -14.60
C HIS A 221 -6.13 -10.59 -15.81
N ILE A 222 -7.36 -10.38 -16.29
CA ILE A 222 -7.91 -11.03 -17.50
C ILE A 222 -7.07 -10.68 -18.72
N ALA A 223 -6.59 -9.43 -18.82
CA ALA A 223 -5.71 -8.99 -19.90
C ALA A 223 -4.27 -9.52 -19.79
N GLY A 224 -3.95 -10.35 -18.79
CA GLY A 224 -2.61 -10.91 -18.57
C GLY A 224 -1.56 -9.85 -18.20
N ARG A 225 -1.98 -8.66 -17.75
CA ARG A 225 -1.06 -7.57 -17.36
C ARG A 225 -0.59 -7.69 -15.92
N ILE A 226 -1.39 -8.35 -15.08
CA ILE A 226 -1.05 -8.69 -13.70
C ILE A 226 -1.52 -10.10 -13.39
N GLN A 227 -0.89 -10.77 -12.43
CA GLN A 227 -1.41 -11.98 -11.81
C GLN A 227 -1.90 -11.61 -10.42
N ILE A 228 -3.09 -12.06 -10.04
CA ILE A 228 -3.63 -11.80 -8.70
C ILE A 228 -3.62 -13.11 -7.94
N CYS A 229 -2.82 -13.15 -6.87
CA CYS A 229 -2.80 -14.24 -5.92
C CYS A 229 -3.88 -13.99 -4.85
N GLY A 230 -5.13 -14.24 -5.25
CA GLY A 230 -6.30 -14.30 -4.37
C GLY A 230 -6.70 -15.76 -4.10
N THR A 231 -7.57 -15.97 -3.13
CA THR A 231 -8.29 -17.25 -2.94
C THR A 231 -9.21 -17.54 -4.11
#